data_AF-A0A967L262-F1
#
_entry.id   AF-A0A967L262-F1
#
_cell.length_a   1.000
_cell.length_b   1.000
_cell.length_c   1.000
_cell.angle_alpha   90.00
_cell.angle_beta   90.00
_cell.angle_gamma   90.00
#
_symmetry.space_group_name_H-M   'P 1'
#
loop_
_entity.id
_entity.type
_entity.pdbx_description
1 polymer ?
#
loop_
_entity_poly.entity_id
_entity_poly.type
_entity_poly.pdbx_seq_one_letter_code
_entity_poly.pdbx_strand_id
1 'polypeptide(L)'
;NEFLVIGNLKDWDRVDRLADISIPTLITVGRYDEITPACAKTMHQRIAGSQLVVFEQSSHTAHIEEEARYREVVGDFLHSVES
;
A
#
# COMPACT_ATOMS: atom_id res chain seq x y z
N ASN A 1 -4.47 15.67 15.92
CA ASN A 1 -5.38 14.85 16.76
C ASN A 1 -5.54 13.50 16.06
N GLU A 2 -4.40 12.84 15.77
CA GLU A 2 -4.31 11.69 14.85
C GLU A 2 -3.90 10.40 15.58
N PHE A 3 -3.42 10.47 16.82
CA PHE A 3 -2.97 9.30 17.58
C PHE A 3 -4.04 8.66 18.47
N LEU A 4 -5.25 9.24 18.53
CA LEU A 4 -6.36 8.71 19.33
C LEU A 4 -7.53 8.34 18.41
N VAL A 5 -7.56 7.09 17.99
CA VAL A 5 -8.64 6.54 17.15
C VAL A 5 -9.84 6.21 18.04
N ILE A 6 -10.80 7.15 18.14
CA ILE A 6 -12.05 6.98 18.91
C ILE A 6 -13.31 6.85 18.06
N GLY A 7 -13.17 6.92 16.74
CA GLY A 7 -14.29 6.81 15.79
C GLY A 7 -14.81 5.38 15.62
N ASN A 8 -15.82 5.23 14.77
CA ASN A 8 -16.47 3.94 14.50
C ASN A 8 -15.55 2.86 13.90
N LEU A 9 -14.38 3.25 13.37
CA LEU A 9 -13.41 2.35 12.75
C LEU A 9 -12.28 1.92 13.70
N LYS A 10 -12.31 2.32 14.98
CA LYS A 10 -11.23 2.02 15.94
C LYS A 10 -10.95 0.51 16.10
N ASP A 11 -11.96 -0.33 15.93
CA ASP A 11 -11.89 -1.79 16.05
C ASP A 11 -11.96 -2.48 14.68
N TRP A 12 -11.91 -1.74 13.58
CA TRP A 12 -12.03 -2.31 12.25
C TRP A 12 -10.74 -3.01 11.85
N ASP A 13 -10.83 -4.31 11.56
CA ASP A 13 -9.72 -5.13 11.09
C ASP A 13 -10.20 -6.12 10.01
N ARG A 14 -9.40 -6.27 8.96
CA ARG A 14 -9.60 -7.22 7.85
C ARG A 14 -8.32 -7.98 7.47
N VAL A 15 -7.27 -7.91 8.29
CA VAL A 15 -5.96 -8.54 8.04
C VAL A 15 -6.10 -10.05 7.75
N ASP A 16 -7.00 -10.75 8.44
CA ASP A 16 -7.21 -12.19 8.21
C ASP A 16 -7.89 -12.53 6.88
N ARG A 17 -8.54 -11.56 6.25
CA ARG A 17 -9.19 -11.75 4.95
C ARG A 17 -8.32 -11.35 3.76
N LEU A 18 -7.12 -10.82 4.01
CA LEU A 18 -6.20 -10.45 2.93
C LEU A 18 -5.79 -11.67 2.08
N ALA A 19 -5.78 -12.87 2.68
CA ALA A 19 -5.52 -14.12 1.97
C ALA A 19 -6.64 -14.50 0.97
N ASP A 20 -7.83 -13.91 1.08
CA ASP A 20 -8.94 -14.13 0.13
C ASP A 20 -8.67 -13.44 -1.22
N ILE A 21 -7.70 -12.53 -1.30
CA ILE A 21 -7.37 -11.78 -2.52
C ILE A 21 -6.48 -12.66 -3.42
N SER A 22 -7.01 -13.02 -4.59
CA SER A 22 -6.35 -13.91 -5.55
C SER A 22 -5.96 -13.25 -6.88
N ILE A 23 -6.16 -11.94 -7.00
CA ILE A 23 -5.86 -11.17 -8.21
C ILE A 23 -4.52 -10.43 -8.07
N PRO A 24 -3.85 -10.09 -9.19
CA PRO A 24 -2.65 -9.26 -9.14
C PRO A 24 -2.88 -7.99 -8.32
N THR A 25 -1.96 -7.72 -7.39
CA THR A 25 -2.10 -6.62 -6.43
C THR A 25 -0.79 -5.88 -6.28
N LEU A 26 -0.83 -4.56 -6.44
CA LEU A 26 0.28 -3.65 -6.12
C LEU A 26 -0.02 -2.90 -4.82
N ILE A 27 0.94 -2.92 -3.89
CA ILE A 27 0.91 -2.17 -2.64
C ILE A 27 1.98 -1.08 -2.73
N THR A 28 1.59 0.16 -2.47
CA THR A 28 2.48 1.32 -2.44
C THR A 28 2.47 1.95 -1.05
N VAL A 29 3.61 2.48 -0.60
CA VAL A 29 3.73 3.18 0.69
C VAL A 29 4.91 4.15 0.67
N GLY A 30 4.80 5.30 1.32
CA GLY A 30 5.94 6.19 1.54
C GLY A 30 6.85 5.70 2.66
N ARG A 31 8.15 5.99 2.56
CA ARG A 31 9.13 5.72 3.63
C ARG A 31 8.74 6.40 4.95
N TYR A 32 8.13 7.58 4.87
CA TYR A 32 7.75 8.41 6.02
C TYR A 32 6.24 8.47 6.23
N ASP A 33 5.49 7.49 5.68
CA ASP A 33 4.04 7.43 5.80
C ASP A 33 3.60 7.24 7.26
N GLU A 34 2.52 7.92 7.63
CA GLU A 34 1.85 7.73 8.92
C GLU A 34 1.38 6.28 9.07
N ILE A 35 0.87 5.70 7.98
CA ILE A 35 0.61 4.26 7.88
C ILE A 35 1.90 3.58 7.40
N THR A 36 2.77 3.31 8.38
CA THR A 36 4.16 2.94 8.14
C THR A 36 4.36 1.76 7.16
N PRO A 37 5.57 1.62 6.56
CA PRO A 37 5.92 0.46 5.74
C PRO A 37 5.73 -0.91 6.40
N ALA A 38 5.65 -0.98 7.74
CA ALA A 38 5.34 -2.23 8.45
C ALA A 38 3.90 -2.72 8.19
N CYS A 39 2.93 -1.79 8.07
CA CYS A 39 1.55 -2.11 7.71
C CYS A 39 1.49 -2.64 6.27
N ALA A 40 2.14 -1.96 5.33
CA ALA A 40 2.23 -2.39 3.94
C ALA A 40 2.91 -3.77 3.81
N LYS A 41 3.96 -4.04 4.60
CA LYS A 41 4.61 -5.37 4.66
C LYS A 41 3.66 -6.45 5.18
N THR A 42 2.83 -6.13 6.18
CA THR A 42 1.80 -7.07 6.69
C THR A 42 0.80 -7.44 5.58
N MET A 43 0.37 -6.46 4.78
CA MET A 43 -0.50 -6.72 3.63
C MET A 43 0.21 -7.59 2.59
N HIS A 44 1.44 -7.23 2.21
CA HIS A 44 2.22 -7.96 1.21
C HIS A 44 2.45 -9.43 1.58
N GLN A 45 2.71 -9.71 2.86
CA GLN A 45 2.91 -11.08 3.36
C GLN A 45 1.63 -11.94 3.30
N ARG A 46 0.45 -11.33 3.27
CA ARG A 46 -0.84 -12.04 3.31
C ARG A 46 -1.56 -12.10 1.97
N ILE A 47 -1.28 -11.16 1.06
CA ILE A 47 -1.82 -11.18 -0.30
C ILE A 47 -0.84 -11.94 -1.20
N ALA A 48 -1.21 -13.17 -1.55
CA ALA A 48 -0.38 -14.02 -2.40
C ALA A 48 -0.11 -13.37 -3.76
N GLY A 49 1.17 -13.32 -4.16
CA GLY A 49 1.57 -12.73 -5.44
C GLY A 49 1.50 -11.20 -5.52
N SER A 50 1.25 -10.51 -4.40
CA SER A 50 1.30 -9.05 -4.38
C SER A 50 2.72 -8.52 -4.61
N GLN A 51 2.81 -7.31 -5.13
CA GLN A 51 4.04 -6.53 -5.24
C GLN A 51 4.02 -5.41 -4.18
N LEU A 52 5.17 -5.07 -3.62
CA LEU A 52 5.30 -3.98 -2.64
C LEU A 52 6.37 -3.00 -3.12
N VAL A 53 6.01 -1.72 -3.21
CA VAL A 53 6.92 -0.62 -3.52
C VAL A 53 6.92 0.40 -2.39
N VAL A 54 8.11 0.67 -1.87
CA VAL A 54 8.33 1.76 -0.90
C VAL A 54 8.93 2.95 -1.65
N PHE A 55 8.26 4.10 -1.53
CA PHE A 55 8.68 5.38 -2.09
C PHE A 55 9.60 6.09 -1.08
N GLU A 56 10.89 6.07 -1.37
CA GLU A 56 11.95 6.40 -0.39
C GLU A 56 11.98 7.89 0.02
N GLN A 57 11.34 8.77 -0.75
CA GLN A 57 11.28 10.21 -0.53
C GLN A 57 9.86 10.73 -0.31
N SER A 58 8.92 9.84 0.05
CA SER A 58 7.51 10.18 0.22
C SER A 58 6.97 9.86 1.62
N SER A 59 5.93 10.57 2.01
CA SER A 59 5.04 10.26 3.12
C SER A 59 3.74 9.64 2.59
N HIS A 60 2.57 10.11 3.03
CA HIS A 60 1.28 9.52 2.70
C HIS A 60 0.86 9.75 1.24
N THR A 61 1.35 10.82 0.61
CA THR A 61 0.91 11.27 -0.71
C THR A 61 2.00 11.05 -1.76
N ALA A 62 2.54 9.84 -1.85
CA ALA A 62 3.62 9.49 -2.79
C ALA A 62 3.32 9.85 -4.27
N HIS A 63 2.04 9.84 -4.65
CA HIS A 63 1.58 10.25 -5.98
C HIS A 63 1.75 11.76 -6.28
N ILE A 64 1.89 12.58 -5.24
CA ILE A 64 2.21 14.02 -5.32
C ILE A 64 3.71 14.24 -5.08
N GLU A 65 4.27 13.58 -4.08
CA GLU A 65 5.64 13.79 -3.61
C GLU A 65 6.69 13.25 -4.60
N GLU A 66 6.42 12.08 -5.21
CA GLU A 66 7.27 11.43 -6.20
C GLU A 66 6.47 11.10 -7.49
N GLU A 67 5.72 12.08 -8.01
CA GLU A 67 4.74 11.90 -9.10
C GLU A 67 5.27 11.05 -10.28
N ALA A 68 6.44 11.39 -10.81
CA ALA A 68 7.01 10.69 -11.97
C ALA A 68 7.27 9.20 -11.67
N ARG A 69 7.86 8.91 -10.51
CA ARG A 69 8.15 7.54 -10.09
C ARG A 69 6.86 6.78 -9.77
N TYR A 70 5.88 7.45 -9.19
CA TYR A 70 4.58 6.84 -8.89
C TYR A 70 3.86 6.43 -10.18
N ARG A 71 3.85 7.30 -11.18
CA ARG A 71 3.27 7.02 -12.52
C ARG A 71 3.97 5.86 -13.21
N GLU A 72 5.30 5.80 -13.16
CA GLU A 72 6.10 4.69 -13.71
C GLU A 72 5.70 3.37 -13.05
N VAL A 73 5.77 3.30 -11.72
CA VAL A 73 5.45 2.08 -10.95
C VAL A 73 4.03 1.57 -11.22
N VAL A 74 3.05 2.47 -11.22
CA VAL A 74 1.66 2.09 -11.50
C VAL A 74 1.49 1.68 -12.97
N GLY A 75 2.12 2.39 -13.91
CA GLY A 75 2.08 2.06 -15.33
C GLY A 75 2.67 0.69 -15.64
N ASP A 76 3.84 0.38 -15.07
CA ASP A 76 4.50 -0.92 -15.23
C ASP A 76 3.63 -2.06 -14.69
N PHE A 77 3.01 -1.86 -13.53
CA PHE A 77 2.09 -2.83 -12.96
C PHE A 77 0.88 -3.07 -13.88
N LEU A 78 0.24 -2.00 -14.37
CA LEU A 78 -0.91 -2.13 -15.27
C LEU A 78 -0.53 -2.86 -16.57
N HIS A 79 0.61 -2.54 -17.16
CA HIS A 79 1.09 -3.24 -18.35
C HIS A 79 1.35 -4.74 -18.09
N SER A 80 1.89 -5.06 -16.92
CA SER A 80 2.18 -6.45 -16.53
C SER A 80 0.94 -7.33 -16.36
N VAL A 81 -0.24 -6.75 -16.12
CA VAL A 81 -1.49 -7.49 -15.92
C VAL A 81 -2.41 -7.50 -17.15
N GLU A 82 -2.17 -6.61 -18.11
CA GLU A 82 -2.89 -6.55 -19.39
C GLU A 82 -2.27 -7.47 -20.48
N SER A 83 -1.04 -7.94 -20.26
CA SER A 83 -0.29 -8.82 -21.17
C SER A 83 -0.56 -10.30 -20.94
#